data_AF-A0A2V5P7J4-F1
#
_entry.id   AF-A0A2V5P7J4-F1
#
_cell.length_a   1.000
_cell.length_b   1.000
_cell.length_c   1.000
_cell.angle_alpha   90.00
_cell.angle_beta   90.00
_cell.angle_gamma   90.00
#
_symmetry.space_group_name_H-M   'P 1'
#
loop_
_entity.id
_entity.type
_entity.pdbx_description
1 polymer ?
#
loop_
_entity_poly.entity_id
_entity_poly.type
_entity_poly.pdbx_seq_one_letter_code
_entity_poly.pdbx_strand_id
1 'polypeptide(L)'
;TNAPLPKWLKEPEPVKAAARKAAQHCLRHGVDLAKLALQFSLANPDITTTIAGSANPENIRQWVRWAAEPLDPQLLAAVLEIFQPVKNIGHTEGLPQNN
;
A
#
# COMPACT_ATOMS: atom_id res chain seq x y z
N THR A 1 -5.21 -4.44 -3.27
CA THR A 1 -6.12 -5.58 -3.45
C THR A 1 -6.02 -6.40 -2.19
N ASN A 2 -7.07 -7.15 -1.87
CA ASN A 2 -7.10 -8.05 -0.71
C ASN A 2 -6.66 -9.47 -1.07
N ALA A 3 -5.72 -9.62 -2.01
CA ALA A 3 -5.21 -10.93 -2.41
C ALA A 3 -4.45 -11.60 -1.24
N PRO A 4 -4.49 -12.94 -1.13
CA PRO A 4 -3.72 -13.65 -0.12
C PRO A 4 -2.22 -13.40 -0.30
N LEU A 5 -1.51 -13.28 0.81
CA LEU A 5 -0.06 -13.07 0.80
C LEU A 5 0.65 -14.33 0.29
N PRO A 6 1.65 -14.20 -0.59
CA PRO A 6 2.40 -15.35 -1.06
C PRO A 6 3.29 -15.92 0.06
N LYS A 7 3.58 -17.23 -0.01
CA LYS A 7 4.40 -17.94 0.99
C LYS A 7 5.82 -17.39 1.12
N TRP A 8 6.33 -16.75 0.07
CA TRP A 8 7.69 -16.19 0.02
C TRP A 8 7.80 -14.75 0.53
N LEU A 9 6.71 -14.15 1.02
CA LEU A 9 6.77 -12.81 1.63
C LEU A 9 7.53 -12.86 2.96
N LYS A 10 8.62 -12.10 3.05
CA LYS A 10 9.52 -12.10 4.22
C LYS A 10 9.25 -10.98 5.23
N GLU A 11 8.26 -10.13 4.99
CA GLU A 11 8.03 -8.97 5.85
C GLU A 11 7.79 -9.35 7.31
N PRO A 12 8.37 -8.59 8.27
CA PRO A 12 8.16 -8.83 9.69
C PRO A 12 6.68 -8.86 10.06
N GLU A 13 6.32 -9.68 11.04
CA GLU A 13 4.92 -9.83 11.47
C GLU A 13 4.26 -8.51 11.90
N PRO A 14 4.93 -7.58 12.60
CA PRO A 14 4.34 -6.27 12.90
C PRO A 14 3.93 -5.48 11.66
N VAL A 15 4.72 -5.52 10.57
CA VAL A 15 4.42 -4.83 9.31
C VAL A 15 3.18 -5.44 8.65
N LYS A 16 3.11 -6.78 8.58
CA LYS A 16 1.93 -7.50 8.05
C LYS A 16 0.69 -7.25 8.90
N ALA A 17 0.82 -7.16 10.22
CA ALA A 17 -0.28 -6.85 11.13
C ALA A 17 -0.81 -5.42 10.92
N ALA A 18 0.08 -4.43 10.76
CA ALA A 18 -0.30 -3.07 10.42
C ALA A 18 -1.03 -3.00 9.06
N ALA A 19 -0.52 -3.68 8.03
CA ALA A 19 -1.16 -3.75 6.72
C ALA A 19 -2.56 -4.38 6.79
N ARG A 20 -2.74 -5.46 7.55
CA ARG A 20 -4.06 -6.07 7.80
C ARG A 20 -5.02 -5.11 8.51
N LYS A 21 -4.54 -4.38 9.52
CA LYS A 21 -5.32 -3.37 10.24
C LYS A 21 -5.74 -2.22 9.33
N ALA A 22 -4.83 -1.72 8.49
CA ALA A 22 -5.11 -0.67 7.51
C ALA A 22 -6.14 -1.14 6.46
N ALA A 23 -6.00 -2.37 5.94
CA ALA A 23 -6.94 -2.93 4.98
C ALA A 23 -8.35 -3.06 5.57
N GLN A 24 -8.46 -3.55 6.80
CA GLN A 24 -9.75 -3.61 7.51
C GLN A 24 -10.32 -2.22 7.77
N HIS A 25 -9.49 -1.23 8.12
CA HIS A 25 -9.92 0.14 8.32
C HIS A 25 -10.50 0.71 7.01
N CYS A 26 -9.78 0.65 5.89
CA CYS A 26 -10.28 1.13 4.60
C CYS A 26 -11.56 0.40 4.16
N LEU A 27 -11.65 -0.91 4.39
CA LEU A 27 -12.82 -1.71 4.01
C LEU A 27 -14.10 -1.23 4.73
N ARG A 28 -14.01 -0.84 6.01
CA ARG A 28 -15.14 -0.26 6.75
C ARG A 28 -15.63 1.08 6.17
N HIS A 29 -14.76 1.77 5.43
CA HIS A 29 -15.07 3.01 4.71
C HIS A 29 -15.39 2.75 3.21
N GLY A 30 -15.53 1.49 2.79
CA GLY A 30 -15.84 1.14 1.41
C GLY A 30 -14.69 1.33 0.41
N VAL A 31 -13.45 1.43 0.89
CA VAL A 31 -12.26 1.68 0.07
C VAL A 31 -11.29 0.49 0.14
N ASP A 32 -10.74 0.07 -1.01
CA ASP A 32 -9.61 -0.89 -1.03
C ASP A 32 -8.32 -0.15 -0.66
N LEU A 33 -7.52 -0.71 0.27
CA LEU A 33 -6.24 -0.11 0.68
C LEU A 33 -5.30 0.16 -0.51
N ALA A 34 -5.32 -0.66 -1.57
CA ALA A 34 -4.48 -0.40 -2.75
C ALA A 34 -4.94 0.79 -3.58
N LYS A 35 -6.23 1.15 -3.55
CA LYS A 35 -6.68 2.41 -4.14
C LYS A 35 -5.97 3.58 -3.46
N LEU A 36 -6.03 3.59 -2.12
CA LEU A 36 -5.44 4.64 -1.31
C LEU A 36 -3.91 4.70 -1.47
N ALA A 37 -3.24 3.53 -1.51
CA ALA A 37 -1.80 3.45 -1.74
C ALA A 37 -1.38 3.97 -3.12
N LEU A 38 -2.14 3.65 -4.18
CA LEU A 38 -1.89 4.17 -5.53
C LEU A 38 -2.03 5.71 -5.55
N GLN A 39 -3.14 6.22 -5.02
CA GLN A 39 -3.42 7.66 -4.97
C GLN A 39 -2.40 8.42 -4.11
N PHE A 40 -1.95 7.84 -3.00
CA PHE A 40 -0.89 8.40 -2.15
C PHE A 40 0.40 8.65 -2.94
N SER A 41 0.86 7.65 -3.71
CA SER A 41 2.06 7.80 -4.53
C SER A 41 1.90 8.83 -5.63
N LEU A 42 0.73 8.87 -6.28
CA LEU A 42 0.42 9.84 -7.35
C LEU A 42 0.26 11.28 -6.84
N ALA A 43 -0.13 11.47 -5.57
CA ALA A 43 -0.34 12.79 -4.99
C ALA A 43 0.96 13.53 -4.64
N ASN A 44 2.12 12.86 -4.68
CA ASN A 44 3.40 13.48 -4.37
C ASN A 44 3.95 14.26 -5.57
N PRO A 45 4.03 15.61 -5.52
CA PRO A 45 4.49 16.42 -6.65
C PRO A 45 6.00 16.26 -6.94
N ASP A 46 6.78 15.74 -5.99
CA ASP A 46 8.22 15.50 -6.15
C ASP A 46 8.50 14.21 -6.95
N ILE A 47 7.49 13.38 -7.19
CA ILE A 47 7.60 12.11 -7.93
C ILE A 47 6.98 12.30 -9.32
N THR A 48 7.82 12.36 -10.36
CA THR A 48 7.36 12.55 -11.75
C THR A 48 6.47 11.41 -12.25
N THR A 49 6.80 10.17 -11.88
CA THR A 49 6.10 8.97 -12.38
C THR A 49 6.00 7.92 -11.29
N THR A 50 4.80 7.38 -11.09
CA THR A 50 4.56 6.19 -10.26
C THR A 50 4.47 4.94 -11.15
N ILE A 51 5.31 3.93 -10.89
CA ILE A 51 5.26 2.65 -11.59
C ILE A 51 4.49 1.63 -10.73
N ALA A 52 3.34 1.17 -11.21
CA ALA A 52 2.55 0.11 -10.58
C ALA A 52 2.35 -1.05 -11.57
N GLY A 53 2.46 -2.30 -11.10
CA GLY A 53 2.38 -3.49 -11.95
C GLY A 53 1.45 -4.57 -11.40
N SER A 54 0.71 -5.23 -12.28
CA SER A 54 -0.18 -6.36 -11.96
C SER A 54 -0.18 -7.36 -13.11
N ALA A 55 -0.17 -8.66 -12.79
CA ALA A 55 -0.38 -9.72 -13.78
C ALA A 55 -1.85 -9.89 -14.20
N ASN A 56 -2.79 -9.27 -13.46
CA ASN A 56 -4.21 -9.24 -13.80
C ASN A 56 -4.54 -7.94 -14.55
N PRO A 57 -5.01 -8.01 -15.82
CA PRO A 57 -5.36 -6.82 -16.61
C PRO A 57 -6.56 -6.04 -16.06
N GLU A 58 -7.45 -6.68 -15.31
CA GLU A 58 -8.59 -5.98 -14.70
C GLU A 58 -8.14 -5.02 -13.59
N ASN A 59 -7.11 -5.39 -12.84
CA ASN A 59 -6.50 -4.46 -11.87
C ASN A 59 -5.95 -3.21 -12.58
N ILE A 60 -5.32 -3.37 -13.76
CA ILE A 60 -4.81 -2.22 -14.53
C ILE A 60 -5.94 -1.27 -14.89
N ARG A 61 -7.06 -1.79 -15.42
CA ARG A 61 -8.25 -0.97 -15.73
C ARG A 61 -8.81 -0.28 -14.48
N GLN A 62 -8.86 -1.00 -13.37
CA GLN A 62 -9.35 -0.46 -12.11
C GLN A 62 -8.45 0.65 -11.55
N TRP A 63 -7.13 0.51 -11.68
CA TRP A 63 -6.15 1.50 -11.22
C TRP A 63 -6.21 2.79 -12.03
N VAL A 64 -6.42 2.70 -13.35
CA VAL A 64 -6.65 3.89 -14.19
C VAL A 64 -7.88 4.67 -13.72
N ARG A 65 -8.96 3.98 -13.35
CA ARG A 65 -10.16 4.64 -12.79
C ARG A 65 -9.83 5.31 -11.44
N TRP A 66 -9.21 4.57 -10.52
CA TRP A 66 -8.84 5.08 -9.20
C TRP A 66 -7.90 6.29 -9.26
N ALA A 67 -6.96 6.31 -10.21
CA ALA A 67 -6.02 7.42 -10.39
C ALA A 67 -6.70 8.73 -10.79
N ALA A 68 -7.88 8.68 -11.43
CA ALA A 68 -8.65 9.85 -11.80
C ALA A 68 -9.62 10.33 -10.69
N GLU A 69 -9.80 9.52 -9.64
CA GLU A 69 -10.65 9.86 -8.51
C GLU A 69 -9.88 10.68 -7.46
N PRO A 70 -10.54 11.59 -6.72
CA PRO A 70 -9.88 12.34 -5.66
C PRO A 70 -9.40 11.41 -4.53
N LEU A 71 -8.27 11.78 -3.94
CA LEU A 71 -7.74 11.16 -2.72
C LEU A 71 -8.55 11.65 -1.52
N ASP A 72 -8.92 10.73 -0.61
CA ASP A 72 -9.49 11.07 0.68
C ASP A 72 -8.36 11.37 1.70
N PRO A 73 -8.14 12.63 2.09
CA PRO A 73 -7.04 12.99 2.98
C PRO A 73 -7.25 12.51 4.42
N GLN A 74 -8.51 12.38 4.87
CA GLN A 74 -8.81 11.94 6.23
C GLN A 74 -8.56 10.44 6.38
N LEU A 75 -9.03 9.65 5.40
CA LEU A 75 -8.75 8.22 5.36
C LEU A 75 -7.25 7.95 5.22
N LEU A 76 -6.54 8.73 4.41
CA LEU A 76 -5.08 8.64 4.29
C LEU A 76 -4.39 8.90 5.62
N ALA A 77 -4.75 9.97 6.34
CA ALA A 77 -4.15 10.29 7.63
C ALA A 77 -4.31 9.13 8.64
N ALA A 78 -5.51 8.56 8.74
CA ALA A 78 -5.78 7.42 9.62
C ALA A 78 -4.95 6.18 9.24
N VAL A 79 -4.76 5.91 7.95
CA VAL A 79 -3.90 4.82 7.47
C VAL A 79 -2.43 5.09 7.80
N LEU A 80 -1.95 6.32 7.60
CA LEU A 80 -0.57 6.68 7.95
C LEU A 80 -0.31 6.51 9.45
N GLU A 81 -1.26 6.87 10.32
CA GLU A 81 -1.18 6.63 11.76
C GLU A 81 -1.08 5.13 12.10
N ILE A 82 -1.82 4.27 11.40
CA ILE A 82 -1.73 2.81 11.57
C ILE A 82 -0.31 2.31 11.24
N PHE A 83 0.35 2.89 10.23
CA PHE A 83 1.69 2.50 9.81
C PHE A 83 2.82 3.17 10.60
N GLN A 84 2.58 4.25 11.36
CA GLN A 84 3.63 4.97 12.10
C GLN A 84 4.56 4.06 12.91
N PRO A 85 4.07 3.09 13.72
CA PRO A 85 4.94 2.27 14.56
C PRO A 85 5.84 1.31 13.79
N VAL A 86 5.55 1.08 12.51
CA VAL A 86 6.29 0.15 11.64
C VAL A 86 6.94 0.85 10.45
N LYS A 87 6.94 2.18 10.44
CA LYS A 87 7.59 2.99 9.40
C LYS A 87 9.08 2.67 9.37
N ASN A 88 9.62 2.44 8.18
CA ASN A 88 11.03 2.09 7.93
C ASN A 88 11.48 0.75 8.56
N ILE A 89 10.54 -0.13 8.92
CA ILE A 89 10.83 -1.51 9.27
C ILE A 89 10.68 -2.37 8.01
N GLY A 90 11.72 -3.13 7.68
CA GLY A 90 11.72 -4.09 6.58
C GLY A 90 12.39 -5.40 6.98
N HIS A 91 12.50 -6.32 6.03
CA HIS A 91 13.31 -7.52 6.16
C HIS A 91 14.70 -7.29 5.55
N THR A 92 15.69 -8.03 6.05
CA THR A 92 17.06 -8.02 5.53
C THR A 92 17.12 -8.85 4.23
N GLU A 93 17.71 -8.32 3.17
CA GLU A 93 17.93 -9.02 1.90
C GLU A 93 19.41 -9.04 1.51
N GLY A 94 19.86 -10.14 0.93
CA GLY A 94 21.26 -10.30 0.53
C GLY A 94 22.22 -10.44 1.71
N LEU A 95 23.48 -10.01 1.52
CA LEU A 95 24.51 -10.12 2.53
C LEU A 95 24.30 -9.11 3.67
N PRO A 96 24.62 -9.44 4.93
CA PRO A 96 24.45 -8.53 6.07
C PRO A 96 25.11 -7.17 5.90
N GLN A 97 26.21 -7.09 5.13
CA GLN A 97 26.94 -5.85 4.86
C GLN A 97 26.20 -4.86 3.94
N ASN A 98 25.11 -5.29 3.28
CA ASN A 98 24.35 -4.48 2.32
C ASN A 98 23.03 -3.92 2.89
N ASN A 99 22.78 -4.08 4.19
CA ASN A 99 21.55 -3.68 4.87
C ASN A 99 21.86 -2.71 6.02
#